data_AF-A0AAD7K6F2-F1
#
_entry.id   AF-A0AAD7K6F2-F1
#
_cell.length_a   1.000
_cell.length_b   1.000
_cell.length_c   1.000
_cell.angle_alpha   90.00
_cell.angle_beta   90.00
_cell.angle_gamma   90.00
#
_symmetry.space_group_name_H-M   'P 1'
#
loop_
_entity.id
_entity.type
_entity.pdbx_description
1 polymer ?
#
loop_
_entity_poly.entity_id
_entity_poly.type
_entity_poly.pdbx_seq_one_letter_code
_entity_poly.pdbx_strand_id
1 'polypeptide(L)'
;MFSLPAVLPIHEKPKKPPACDACKARHVLCHPQPDGAPCPRCVEGNIICSTTGGRRREAPVSKSSSLPLSRRSIVSLKSTSGPLFEGPGKCPSLNPDFISHCFECLPLIPQYGHPLIWLSGIRVNARTVSFQLERLPLESRALALAIAALGSLISFHESVLGQGPRPESFADLSFFRTHPDLFSCGMRRALAFRSLRAEAFKAAWEAGIMLQPSIENAASCFLLDLLEQADLRNTSRPWANAYAYHVRVLTPTLRAEDFNRDAAGQWAAFFTMEAMLSTRRRAQLSFTLNDQLGLYVSEPSSLEDLLVSLETSLPSRGLAVLWAYMPPYLFHIPCLARLLSDTITGDYARLTPLSEAASVRFLSRLSILHSILSLLLNHIDATLAPAVDDHALLRVNSSVEAVVRLCAYTIGLSFASLVLPFYSEVIQRDVSDLRTYERIQILRAQARDMAVLGARELARAIRYLPALHYTPIDAEMVLAWAEFYAEDMDERGSVTPESARDLETLVGELKLLGYSLDAFSARNVNALIQRLEGHVHPSSRTFSIPGDLLLI
;
A
#
# COMPACT_ATOMS: atom_id res chain seq x y z
N MET A 1 -65.06 20.94 43.71
CA MET A 1 -64.12 20.79 44.85
C MET A 1 -63.24 19.58 44.55
N PHE A 2 -61.96 19.79 44.26
CA PHE A 2 -60.82 18.95 44.65
C PHE A 2 -59.54 19.68 44.22
N SER A 3 -58.80 20.19 45.21
CA SER A 3 -57.54 20.91 45.03
C SER A 3 -56.39 19.91 44.87
N LEU A 4 -55.52 20.14 43.88
CA LEU A 4 -54.30 19.37 43.68
C LEU A 4 -53.20 19.78 44.69
N PRO A 5 -52.37 18.85 45.18
CA PRO A 5 -51.35 19.13 46.19
C PRO A 5 -50.05 19.68 45.58
N ALA A 6 -49.38 20.54 46.35
CA ALA A 6 -48.10 21.14 46.01
C ALA A 6 -46.96 20.11 46.02
N VAL A 7 -46.13 20.14 44.98
CA VAL A 7 -44.93 19.30 44.82
C VAL A 7 -43.78 19.89 45.65
N LEU A 8 -43.22 19.10 46.56
CA LEU A 8 -42.01 19.45 47.33
C LEU A 8 -40.74 19.25 46.49
N PRO A 9 -39.70 20.08 46.68
CA PRO A 9 -38.47 20.02 45.89
C PRO A 9 -37.63 18.78 46.21
N ILE A 10 -37.17 18.11 45.16
CA ILE A 10 -36.28 16.95 45.23
C ILE A 10 -34.86 17.45 45.56
N HIS A 11 -34.32 17.06 46.72
CA HIS A 11 -32.90 17.29 47.05
C HIS A 11 -32.01 16.34 46.22
N GLU A 12 -31.26 16.90 45.27
CA GLU A 12 -30.27 16.16 44.49
C GLU A 12 -29.12 15.68 45.39
N LYS A 13 -28.84 14.38 45.38
CA LYS A 13 -27.70 13.81 46.11
C LYS A 13 -26.39 14.31 45.48
N PRO A 14 -25.41 14.75 46.28
CA PRO A 14 -24.14 15.25 45.77
C PRO A 14 -23.42 14.18 44.94
N LYS A 15 -22.95 14.56 43.75
CA LYS A 15 -22.20 13.68 42.85
C LYS A 15 -20.90 13.24 43.52
N LYS A 16 -20.64 11.93 43.52
CA LYS A 16 -19.41 11.36 44.09
C LYS A 16 -18.18 11.90 43.34
N PRO A 17 -17.10 12.27 44.04
CA PRO A 17 -15.86 12.70 43.40
C PRO A 17 -15.21 11.55 42.61
N PRO A 18 -14.37 11.85 41.60
CA PRO A 18 -13.70 10.84 40.80
C PRO A 18 -12.70 10.03 41.62
N ALA A 19 -12.35 8.84 41.12
CA ALA A 19 -11.29 8.00 41.69
C ALA A 19 -9.90 8.65 41.50
N CYS A 20 -8.98 8.45 42.45
CA CYS A 20 -7.59 8.92 42.31
C CYS A 20 -6.80 8.08 41.30
N ASP A 21 -5.72 8.65 40.79
CA ASP A 21 -4.90 8.03 39.73
C ASP A 21 -4.29 6.69 40.20
N ALA A 22 -3.85 6.62 41.46
CA ALA A 22 -3.27 5.40 42.02
C ALA A 22 -4.27 4.23 42.09
N CYS A 23 -5.52 4.48 42.53
CA CYS A 23 -6.56 3.45 42.52
C CYS A 23 -7.01 3.11 41.09
N LYS A 24 -7.05 4.09 40.19
CA LYS A 24 -7.40 3.89 38.78
C LYS A 24 -6.36 3.03 38.05
N ALA A 25 -5.07 3.30 38.24
CA ALA A 25 -3.97 2.53 37.64
C ALA A 25 -3.93 1.08 38.14
N ARG A 26 -4.32 0.85 39.40
CA ARG A 26 -4.41 -0.52 39.98
C ARG A 26 -5.75 -1.21 39.71
N HIS A 27 -6.66 -0.57 38.97
CA HIS A 27 -8.02 -1.08 38.69
C HIS A 27 -8.82 -1.46 39.94
N VAL A 28 -8.69 -0.69 41.04
CA VAL A 28 -9.41 -0.92 42.30
C VAL A 28 -10.37 0.22 42.64
N LEU A 29 -11.43 -0.10 43.39
CA LEU A 29 -12.43 0.89 43.83
C LEU A 29 -11.81 1.93 44.77
N CYS A 30 -11.95 3.21 44.43
CA CYS A 30 -11.46 4.33 45.23
C CYS A 30 -12.54 4.85 46.20
N HIS A 31 -12.12 5.24 47.41
CA HIS A 31 -12.95 5.87 48.43
C HIS A 31 -12.47 7.31 48.70
N PRO A 32 -12.74 8.26 47.78
CA PRO A 32 -12.27 9.63 47.91
C PRO A 32 -12.87 10.31 49.15
N GLN A 33 -12.03 11.04 49.89
CA GLN A 33 -12.45 11.79 51.08
C GLN A 33 -12.81 13.25 50.69
N PRO A 34 -13.91 13.82 51.23
CA PRO A 34 -14.40 15.14 50.85
C PRO A 34 -13.51 16.30 51.35
N ASP A 35 -12.66 16.06 52.34
CA ASP A 35 -11.72 17.01 52.93
C ASP A 35 -10.37 17.10 52.19
N GLY A 36 -10.20 16.30 51.13
CA GLY A 36 -8.94 16.21 50.40
C GLY A 36 -7.89 15.30 51.05
N ALA A 37 -8.25 14.55 52.10
CA ALA A 37 -7.36 13.54 52.67
C ALA A 37 -7.09 12.40 51.67
N PRO A 38 -5.91 11.74 51.75
CA PRO A 38 -5.59 10.58 50.92
C PRO A 38 -6.62 9.46 51.14
N CYS A 39 -7.02 8.77 50.07
CA CYS A 39 -8.01 7.70 50.20
C CYS A 39 -7.45 6.53 51.05
N PRO A 40 -8.29 5.81 51.82
CA PRO A 40 -7.83 4.76 52.74
C PRO A 40 -6.92 3.71 52.09
N ARG A 41 -7.20 3.33 50.83
CA ARG A 41 -6.37 2.37 50.08
C ARG A 41 -4.96 2.88 49.78
N CYS A 42 -4.81 4.17 49.50
CA CYS A 42 -3.49 4.74 49.26
C CYS A 42 -2.70 4.85 50.57
N VAL A 43 -3.38 5.14 51.68
CA VAL A 43 -2.79 5.13 53.03
C VAL A 43 -2.32 3.72 53.41
N GLU A 44 -3.16 2.70 53.25
CA GLU A 44 -2.80 1.30 53.52
C GLU A 44 -1.63 0.83 52.64
N GLY A 45 -1.59 1.26 51.37
CA GLY A 45 -0.52 0.92 50.44
C GLY A 45 0.77 1.69 50.66
N ASN A 46 0.78 2.68 51.56
CA ASN A 46 1.87 3.65 51.72
C ASN A 46 2.27 4.34 50.40
N ILE A 47 1.28 4.62 49.54
CA ILE A 47 1.45 5.26 48.23
C ILE A 47 0.89 6.68 48.31
N ILE A 48 1.60 7.64 47.70
CA ILE A 48 1.14 9.03 47.61
C ILE A 48 -0.16 9.08 46.81
N CYS A 49 -1.25 9.45 47.49
CA CYS A 49 -2.55 9.63 46.86
C CYS A 49 -2.55 10.96 46.10
N SER A 50 -2.29 10.94 44.80
CA SER A 50 -2.43 12.11 43.93
C SER A 50 -3.92 12.41 43.68
N THR A 51 -4.61 12.85 44.73
CA THR A 51 -5.94 13.45 44.61
C THR A 51 -5.70 14.93 44.28
N THR A 52 -5.58 15.26 43.01
CA THR A 52 -5.30 16.63 42.60
C THR A 52 -6.49 17.50 42.98
N GLY A 53 -6.36 18.26 44.06
CA GLY A 53 -7.05 19.53 44.32
C GLY A 53 -6.66 20.56 43.25
N GLY A 54 -6.88 20.22 41.98
CA GLY A 54 -6.59 21.06 40.84
C GLY A 54 -7.65 22.14 40.75
N ARG A 55 -7.30 23.35 41.22
CA ARG A 55 -7.87 24.57 40.63
C ARG A 55 -7.79 24.41 39.12
N ARG A 56 -8.97 24.25 38.50
CA ARG A 56 -9.14 24.28 37.05
C ARG A 56 -8.50 25.57 36.56
N ARG A 57 -7.41 25.50 35.78
CA ARG A 57 -6.88 26.68 35.08
C ARG A 57 -8.04 27.26 34.26
N GLU A 58 -8.42 28.49 34.58
CA GLU A 58 -9.45 29.22 33.85
C GLU A 58 -9.00 29.38 32.41
N ALA A 59 -9.80 28.87 31.48
CA ALA A 59 -9.65 29.15 30.06
C ALA A 59 -9.95 30.64 29.81
N PRO A 60 -9.32 31.30 28.81
CA PRO A 60 -9.60 32.68 28.49
C PRO A 60 -11.08 32.84 28.14
N VAL A 61 -11.74 33.70 28.90
CA VAL A 61 -13.15 34.06 28.78
C VAL A 61 -13.36 34.79 27.44
N SER A 62 -14.02 34.15 26.47
CA SER A 62 -14.77 34.86 25.43
C SER A 62 -16.21 35.02 25.91
N LYS A 63 -16.67 36.27 26.01
CA LYS A 63 -18.02 36.65 26.45
C LYS A 63 -18.94 36.81 25.23
N SER A 64 -20.02 36.04 25.20
CA SER A 64 -21.40 36.37 24.77
C SER A 64 -22.06 35.09 24.22
N SER A 65 -23.30 34.71 24.44
CA SER A 65 -24.40 35.13 25.31
C SER A 65 -25.51 34.08 25.08
N SER A 66 -26.08 33.56 26.17
CA SER A 66 -27.36 32.83 26.34
C SER A 66 -28.30 32.60 25.13
N LEU A 67 -28.81 31.36 24.97
CA LEU A 67 -30.24 30.90 24.98
C LEU A 67 -30.36 29.42 24.45
N PRO A 68 -31.54 28.74 24.46
CA PRO A 68 -31.83 27.59 25.30
C PRO A 68 -31.92 26.25 24.53
N LEU A 69 -32.19 25.17 25.27
CA LEU A 69 -32.60 23.83 24.80
C LEU A 69 -33.39 23.84 23.48
N SER A 70 -32.82 23.33 22.39
CA SER A 70 -33.58 22.86 21.22
C SER A 70 -32.76 21.95 20.31
N ARG A 71 -33.37 20.80 19.98
CA ARG A 71 -33.23 19.94 18.80
C ARG A 71 -31.83 19.56 18.32
N ARG A 72 -31.66 18.24 18.08
CA ARG A 72 -30.61 17.64 17.24
C ARG A 72 -30.43 18.47 15.96
N SER A 73 -29.41 19.31 15.97
CA SER A 73 -28.94 20.01 14.78
C SER A 73 -28.10 19.01 14.01
N ILE A 74 -28.64 18.53 12.89
CA ILE A 74 -27.82 18.11 11.76
C ILE A 74 -26.92 19.30 11.48
N VAL A 75 -25.61 19.12 11.63
CA VAL A 75 -24.62 20.11 11.22
C VAL A 75 -24.75 20.21 9.70
N SER A 76 -25.55 21.16 9.24
CA SER A 76 -25.52 21.60 7.85
C SER A 76 -24.18 22.29 7.67
N LEU A 77 -23.18 21.53 7.24
CA LEU A 77 -21.98 22.06 6.62
C LEU A 77 -22.47 23.00 5.53
N LYS A 78 -22.24 24.31 5.72
CA LYS A 78 -22.50 25.28 4.67
C LYS A 78 -21.68 24.84 3.46
N SER A 79 -22.38 24.38 2.43
CA SER A 79 -21.88 24.25 1.07
C SER A 79 -21.37 25.63 0.65
N THR A 80 -20.10 25.86 0.96
CA THR A 80 -19.35 26.98 0.42
C THR A 80 -18.61 26.38 -0.74
N SER A 81 -19.33 26.26 -1.86
CA SER A 81 -18.76 26.15 -3.20
C SER A 81 -18.01 27.44 -3.52
N GLY A 82 -16.93 27.72 -2.77
CA GLY A 82 -15.91 28.67 -3.21
C GLY A 82 -15.30 28.19 -4.52
N PRO A 83 -14.63 29.05 -5.29
CA PRO A 83 -14.05 28.67 -6.57
C PRO A 83 -13.18 27.42 -6.37
N LEU A 84 -13.64 26.32 -6.97
CA LEU A 84 -12.81 25.17 -7.26
C LEU A 84 -11.63 25.71 -8.11
N PHE A 85 -10.42 25.17 -7.96
CA PHE A 85 -9.29 25.38 -8.89
C PHE A 85 -8.29 26.54 -8.67
N GLU A 86 -8.26 27.27 -7.54
CA GLU A 86 -7.17 28.24 -7.26
C GLU A 86 -5.99 27.64 -6.47
N GLY A 87 -5.51 26.47 -6.90
CA GLY A 87 -4.22 25.95 -6.43
C GLY A 87 -3.05 26.77 -6.99
N PRO A 88 -1.88 26.78 -6.31
CA PRO A 88 -0.70 27.58 -6.72
C PRO A 88 -0.02 27.12 -8.03
N GLY A 89 -0.58 26.12 -8.74
CA GLY A 89 -0.13 25.67 -10.05
C GLY A 89 -1.29 25.66 -11.04
N LYS A 90 -1.01 25.88 -12.34
CA LYS A 90 -2.01 25.71 -13.39
C LYS A 90 -2.44 24.23 -13.42
N CYS A 91 -3.53 23.91 -12.73
CA CYS A 91 -4.20 22.62 -12.87
C CYS A 91 -4.54 22.42 -14.36
N PRO A 92 -4.31 21.22 -14.93
CA PRO A 92 -4.78 20.93 -16.28
C PRO A 92 -6.26 21.30 -16.39
N SER A 93 -6.67 21.84 -17.54
CA SER A 93 -8.09 22.06 -17.79
C SER A 93 -8.80 20.71 -17.67
N LEU A 94 -9.73 20.58 -16.72
CA LEU A 94 -10.55 19.37 -16.51
C LEU A 94 -11.62 19.25 -17.59
N ASN A 95 -11.21 19.36 -18.86
CA ASN A 95 -12.12 19.21 -19.98
C ASN A 95 -12.56 17.73 -20.11
N PRO A 96 -13.76 17.48 -20.68
CA PRO A 96 -14.29 16.14 -20.84
C PRO A 96 -13.34 15.14 -21.51
N ASP A 97 -12.59 15.58 -22.52
CA ASP A 97 -11.68 14.73 -23.28
C ASP A 97 -10.53 14.20 -22.41
N PHE A 98 -9.91 15.08 -21.64
CA PHE A 98 -8.85 14.72 -20.69
C PHE A 98 -9.36 13.78 -19.60
N ILE A 99 -10.55 14.04 -19.06
CA ILE A 99 -11.15 13.17 -18.04
C ILE A 99 -11.45 11.79 -18.64
N SER A 100 -12.06 11.73 -19.83
CA SER A 100 -12.30 10.46 -20.54
C SER A 100 -10.99 9.69 -20.74
N HIS A 101 -9.94 10.37 -21.19
CA HIS A 101 -8.59 9.80 -21.32
C HIS A 101 -8.07 9.21 -20.00
N CYS A 102 -8.26 9.89 -18.86
CA CYS A 102 -7.85 9.35 -17.56
C CYS A 102 -8.62 8.09 -17.17
N PHE A 103 -9.91 7.99 -17.49
CA PHE A 103 -10.69 6.76 -17.31
C PHE A 103 -10.23 5.62 -18.23
N GLU A 104 -9.67 5.94 -19.41
CA GLU A 104 -9.07 4.97 -20.32
C GLU A 104 -7.67 4.52 -19.88
N CYS A 105 -6.96 5.35 -19.14
CA CYS A 105 -5.69 5.00 -18.50
C CYS A 105 -5.89 3.98 -17.38
N LEU A 106 -7.01 4.08 -16.65
CA LEU A 106 -7.23 3.35 -15.40
C LEU A 106 -7.02 1.83 -15.50
N PRO A 107 -7.44 1.09 -16.57
CA PRO A 107 -7.16 -0.34 -16.71
C PRO A 107 -5.68 -0.75 -16.73
N LEU A 108 -4.76 0.19 -16.97
CA LEU A 108 -3.32 -0.08 -17.01
C LEU A 108 -2.69 -0.03 -15.60
N ILE A 109 -3.43 0.46 -14.63
CA ILE A 109 -3.06 0.53 -13.22
C ILE A 109 -3.52 -0.79 -12.60
N PRO A 110 -2.63 -1.70 -12.14
CA PRO A 110 -3.03 -2.99 -11.56
C PRO A 110 -4.11 -2.88 -10.47
N GLN A 111 -4.07 -1.77 -9.73
CA GLN A 111 -4.99 -1.43 -8.66
C GLN A 111 -6.44 -1.21 -9.14
N TYR A 112 -6.67 -0.99 -10.44
CA TYR A 112 -8.02 -0.91 -11.01
C TYR A 112 -8.79 -2.22 -10.91
N GLY A 113 -8.12 -3.35 -10.77
CA GLY A 113 -8.76 -4.65 -10.50
C GLY A 113 -9.56 -4.69 -9.18
N HIS A 114 -9.51 -3.64 -8.36
CA HIS A 114 -10.21 -3.58 -7.09
C HIS A 114 -11.75 -3.67 -7.25
N PRO A 115 -12.44 -4.63 -6.60
CA PRO A 115 -13.88 -4.87 -6.78
C PRO A 115 -14.75 -3.63 -6.62
N LEU A 116 -14.49 -2.82 -5.58
CA LEU A 116 -15.28 -1.62 -5.28
C LEU A 116 -15.24 -0.53 -6.36
N ILE A 117 -14.19 -0.45 -7.17
CA ILE A 117 -14.14 0.53 -8.26
C ILE A 117 -15.19 0.17 -9.32
N TRP A 118 -15.30 -1.11 -9.66
CA TRP A 118 -16.30 -1.60 -10.61
C TRP A 118 -17.72 -1.50 -10.05
N LEU A 119 -17.90 -1.94 -8.80
CA LEU A 119 -19.20 -1.91 -8.11
C LEU A 119 -19.73 -0.48 -7.91
N SER A 120 -18.87 0.53 -7.88
CA SER A 120 -19.30 1.93 -7.77
C SER A 120 -20.12 2.43 -8.97
N GLY A 121 -19.99 1.79 -10.14
CA GLY A 121 -20.63 2.28 -11.37
C GLY A 121 -20.07 3.61 -11.89
N ILE A 122 -18.97 4.12 -11.32
CA ILE A 122 -18.46 5.47 -11.58
C ILE A 122 -18.21 5.76 -13.06
N ARG A 123 -17.76 4.77 -13.83
CA ARG A 123 -17.53 4.93 -15.28
C ARG A 123 -18.82 5.18 -16.06
N VAL A 124 -19.92 4.53 -15.66
CA VAL A 124 -21.24 4.75 -16.26
C VAL A 124 -21.73 6.15 -15.88
N ASN A 125 -21.63 6.52 -14.60
CA ASN A 125 -22.04 7.83 -14.09
C ASN A 125 -21.25 8.97 -14.75
N ALA A 126 -19.94 8.81 -14.96
CA ALA A 126 -19.14 9.80 -15.66
C ALA A 126 -19.56 9.94 -17.13
N ARG A 127 -19.85 8.84 -17.82
CA ARG A 127 -20.33 8.86 -19.23
C ARG A 127 -21.68 9.53 -19.38
N THR A 128 -22.62 9.32 -18.46
CA THR A 128 -23.97 9.92 -18.54
C THR A 128 -23.95 11.44 -18.44
N VAL A 129 -22.95 12.01 -17.76
CA VAL A 129 -22.72 13.46 -17.70
C VAL A 129 -21.65 13.94 -18.69
N SER A 130 -21.29 13.13 -19.69
CA SER A 130 -20.25 13.42 -20.69
C SER A 130 -18.94 13.88 -20.06
N PHE A 131 -18.52 13.21 -18.98
CA PHE A 131 -17.30 13.46 -18.21
C PHE A 131 -17.18 14.88 -17.61
N GLN A 132 -18.28 15.63 -17.51
CA GLN A 132 -18.33 16.92 -16.80
C GLN A 132 -18.45 16.68 -15.29
N LEU A 133 -17.31 16.70 -14.59
CA LEU A 133 -17.19 16.32 -13.18
C LEU A 133 -18.05 17.18 -12.25
N GLU A 134 -18.32 18.43 -12.61
CA GLU A 134 -19.16 19.37 -11.88
C GLU A 134 -20.63 18.95 -11.81
N ARG A 135 -21.06 18.05 -12.69
CA ARG A 135 -22.43 17.51 -12.74
C ARG A 135 -22.61 16.23 -11.92
N LEU A 136 -21.52 15.66 -11.40
CA LEU A 136 -21.59 14.48 -10.56
C LEU A 136 -21.98 14.84 -9.11
N PRO A 137 -22.62 13.92 -8.37
CA PRO A 137 -22.73 14.00 -6.91
C PRO A 137 -21.36 14.19 -6.25
N LEU A 138 -21.33 14.74 -5.04
CA LEU A 138 -20.07 15.11 -4.37
C LEU A 138 -19.14 13.91 -4.17
N GLU A 139 -19.70 12.76 -3.80
CA GLU A 139 -19.00 11.49 -3.57
C GLU A 139 -18.43 10.93 -4.88
N SER A 140 -19.27 10.81 -5.90
CA SER A 140 -18.85 10.36 -7.24
C SER A 140 -17.81 11.30 -7.86
N ARG A 141 -17.93 12.62 -7.60
CA ARG A 141 -16.96 13.63 -8.05
C ARG A 141 -15.60 13.44 -7.39
N ALA A 142 -15.57 13.16 -6.08
CA ALA A 142 -14.33 12.86 -5.37
C ALA A 142 -13.66 11.59 -5.94
N LEU A 143 -14.43 10.53 -6.20
CA LEU A 143 -13.92 9.31 -6.85
C LEU A 143 -13.36 9.59 -8.25
N ALA A 144 -14.10 10.33 -9.08
CA ALA A 144 -13.69 10.66 -10.43
C ALA A 144 -12.42 11.53 -10.46
N LEU A 145 -12.26 12.47 -9.51
CA LEU A 145 -11.04 13.24 -9.36
C LEU A 145 -9.85 12.39 -8.89
N ALA A 146 -10.08 11.42 -7.99
CA ALA A 146 -9.05 10.46 -7.60
C ALA A 146 -8.59 9.60 -8.80
N ILE A 147 -9.53 9.16 -9.64
CA ILE A 147 -9.25 8.46 -10.91
C ILE A 147 -8.47 9.37 -11.87
N ALA A 148 -8.87 10.64 -12.02
CA ALA A 148 -8.17 11.59 -12.89
C ALA A 148 -6.73 11.84 -12.42
N ALA A 149 -6.53 12.00 -11.11
CA ALA A 149 -5.20 12.16 -10.51
C ALA A 149 -4.33 10.92 -10.75
N LEU A 150 -4.84 9.70 -10.52
CA LEU A 150 -4.09 8.47 -10.79
C LEU A 150 -3.83 8.28 -12.29
N GLY A 151 -4.82 8.51 -13.13
CA GLY A 151 -4.70 8.44 -14.59
C GLY A 151 -3.63 9.40 -15.12
N SER A 152 -3.46 10.56 -14.50
CA SER A 152 -2.41 11.53 -14.88
C SER A 152 -0.98 11.01 -14.70
N LEU A 153 -0.76 10.02 -13.81
CA LEU A 153 0.55 9.38 -13.62
C LEU A 153 1.00 8.57 -14.82
N ILE A 154 0.09 8.19 -15.70
CA ILE A 154 0.38 7.33 -16.86
C ILE A 154 -0.11 7.95 -18.19
N SER A 155 -0.93 9.00 -18.10
CA SER A 155 -1.52 9.71 -19.24
C SER A 155 -0.50 10.32 -20.19
N PHE A 156 -0.61 9.99 -21.48
CA PHE A 156 0.13 10.67 -22.55
C PHE A 156 -0.60 11.89 -23.14
N HIS A 157 -1.66 12.35 -22.48
CA HIS A 157 -2.46 13.49 -22.95
C HIS A 157 -1.64 14.79 -22.93
N GLU A 158 -1.86 15.65 -23.92
CA GLU A 158 -1.12 16.92 -24.05
C GLU A 158 -1.32 17.84 -22.83
N SER A 159 -2.50 17.84 -22.22
CA SER A 159 -2.75 18.61 -20.99
C SER A 159 -1.90 18.19 -19.77
N VAL A 160 -1.30 16.99 -19.81
CA VAL A 160 -0.44 16.47 -18.74
C VAL A 160 1.04 16.61 -19.09
N LEU A 161 1.44 16.18 -20.30
CA LEU A 161 2.84 16.19 -20.72
C LEU A 161 3.28 17.54 -21.33
N GLY A 162 2.33 18.37 -21.77
CA GLY A 162 2.61 19.61 -22.49
C GLY A 162 3.32 19.38 -23.84
N GLN A 163 4.04 20.40 -24.27
CA GLN A 163 4.86 20.35 -25.50
C GLN A 163 6.06 19.42 -25.32
N GLY A 164 6.43 18.69 -26.37
CA GLY A 164 7.57 17.77 -26.40
C GLY A 164 7.19 16.35 -26.87
N PRO A 165 8.17 15.43 -26.95
CA PRO A 165 7.93 14.05 -27.37
C PRO A 165 6.96 13.37 -26.40
N ARG A 166 5.99 12.63 -26.93
CA ARG A 166 5.02 11.84 -26.16
C ARG A 166 4.60 10.63 -26.98
N PRO A 167 4.24 9.51 -26.34
CA PRO A 167 3.72 8.37 -27.08
C PRO A 167 2.32 8.71 -27.63
N GLU A 168 1.99 8.16 -28.79
CA GLU A 168 0.67 8.33 -29.40
C GLU A 168 -0.38 7.40 -28.78
N SER A 169 0.08 6.28 -28.24
CA SER A 169 -0.74 5.32 -27.54
C SER A 169 0.09 4.55 -26.52
N PHE A 170 -0.58 3.84 -25.63
CA PHE A 170 0.09 2.87 -24.77
C PHE A 170 0.77 1.76 -25.56
N ALA A 171 0.29 1.43 -26.77
CA ALA A 171 0.90 0.41 -27.62
C ALA A 171 2.17 0.89 -28.36
N ASP A 172 2.63 2.12 -28.15
CA ASP A 172 3.82 2.68 -28.80
C ASP A 172 5.12 2.12 -28.21
N LEU A 173 5.40 0.85 -28.52
CA LEU A 173 6.63 0.16 -28.08
C LEU A 173 7.89 0.86 -28.59
N SER A 174 7.80 1.54 -29.74
CA SER A 174 8.93 2.25 -30.30
C SER A 174 9.35 3.38 -29.37
N PHE A 175 8.39 4.16 -28.87
CA PHE A 175 8.64 5.20 -27.89
C PHE A 175 9.24 4.62 -26.61
N PHE A 176 8.60 3.63 -26.00
CA PHE A 176 9.05 3.13 -24.69
C PHE A 176 10.37 2.34 -24.74
N ARG A 177 10.73 1.73 -25.87
CA ARG A 177 11.99 0.98 -26.02
C ARG A 177 13.16 1.84 -26.48
N THR A 178 12.92 2.83 -27.34
CA THR A 178 13.99 3.57 -28.02
C THR A 178 14.18 4.99 -27.50
N HIS A 179 13.20 5.56 -26.79
CA HIS A 179 13.31 6.93 -26.32
C HIS A 179 14.36 7.04 -25.21
N PRO A 180 15.38 7.89 -25.36
CA PRO A 180 16.54 7.91 -24.47
C PRO A 180 16.24 8.47 -23.07
N ASP A 181 15.20 9.30 -22.94
CA ASP A 181 14.88 9.96 -21.66
C ASP A 181 13.37 9.92 -21.34
N LEU A 182 12.92 8.81 -20.76
CA LEU A 182 11.56 8.70 -20.22
C LEU A 182 11.36 9.54 -18.95
N PHE A 183 12.44 9.86 -18.21
CA PHE A 183 12.39 10.71 -17.01
C PHE A 183 11.88 12.12 -17.34
N SER A 184 12.22 12.66 -18.51
CA SER A 184 11.65 13.94 -18.98
C SER A 184 10.12 13.94 -19.04
N CYS A 185 9.49 12.80 -19.32
CA CYS A 185 8.03 12.67 -19.34
C CYS A 185 7.48 12.72 -17.91
N GLY A 186 8.07 11.94 -16.99
CA GLY A 186 7.69 11.94 -15.58
C GLY A 186 7.85 13.32 -14.92
N MET A 187 8.95 14.02 -15.22
CA MET A 187 9.18 15.39 -14.76
C MET A 187 8.10 16.37 -15.22
N ARG A 188 7.70 16.33 -16.49
CA ARG A 188 6.65 17.22 -17.04
C ARG A 188 5.29 16.93 -16.42
N ARG A 189 4.96 15.66 -16.19
CA ARG A 189 3.67 15.25 -15.59
C ARG A 189 3.54 15.61 -14.12
N ALA A 190 4.65 15.68 -13.38
CA ALA A 190 4.66 15.79 -11.93
C ALA A 190 3.89 17.01 -11.39
N LEU A 191 3.84 18.12 -12.15
CA LEU A 191 3.04 19.30 -11.76
C LEU A 191 1.54 19.03 -11.92
N ALA A 192 1.12 18.49 -13.06
CA ALA A 192 -0.27 18.13 -13.33
C ALA A 192 -0.80 17.14 -12.29
N PHE A 193 -0.02 16.09 -12.00
CA PHE A 193 -0.34 15.10 -10.97
C PHE A 193 -0.55 15.74 -9.60
N ARG A 194 0.39 16.57 -9.13
CA ARG A 194 0.29 17.22 -7.82
C ARG A 194 -0.92 18.14 -7.71
N SER A 195 -1.24 18.89 -8.77
CA SER A 195 -2.45 19.73 -8.81
C SER A 195 -3.73 18.90 -8.75
N LEU A 196 -3.83 17.83 -9.56
CA LEU A 196 -5.01 16.95 -9.56
C LEU A 196 -5.18 16.20 -8.24
N ARG A 197 -4.08 15.75 -7.63
CA ARG A 197 -4.08 15.12 -6.31
C ARG A 197 -4.60 16.08 -5.24
N ALA A 198 -4.19 17.35 -5.26
CA ALA A 198 -4.68 18.36 -4.32
C ALA A 198 -6.20 18.60 -4.48
N GLU A 199 -6.69 18.68 -5.71
CA GLU A 199 -8.13 18.81 -5.99
C GLU A 199 -8.92 17.57 -5.55
N ALA A 200 -8.37 16.36 -5.76
CA ALA A 200 -9.00 15.12 -5.29
C ALA A 200 -9.12 15.09 -3.75
N PHE A 201 -8.06 15.50 -3.03
CA PHE A 201 -8.11 15.61 -1.55
C PHE A 201 -9.12 16.65 -1.07
N LYS A 202 -9.18 17.82 -1.73
CA LYS A 202 -10.16 18.85 -1.42
C LYS A 202 -11.59 18.34 -1.61
N ALA A 203 -11.88 17.72 -2.76
CA ALA A 203 -13.20 17.16 -3.04
C ALA A 203 -13.60 16.06 -2.05
N ALA A 204 -12.66 15.19 -1.68
CA ALA A 204 -12.87 14.15 -0.70
C ALA A 204 -13.23 14.70 0.69
N TRP A 205 -12.54 15.78 1.10
CA TRP A 205 -12.82 16.46 2.36
C TRP A 205 -14.21 17.12 2.35
N GLU A 206 -14.54 17.85 1.28
CA GLU A 206 -15.84 18.51 1.11
C GLU A 206 -17.00 17.51 1.12
N ALA A 207 -16.81 16.35 0.49
CA ALA A 207 -17.80 15.27 0.45
C ALA A 207 -17.88 14.46 1.77
N GLY A 208 -16.92 14.61 2.68
CA GLY A 208 -16.91 13.88 3.95
C GLY A 208 -16.75 12.37 3.79
N ILE A 209 -16.06 11.92 2.74
CA ILE A 209 -16.05 10.50 2.32
C ILE A 209 -15.49 9.55 3.37
N MET A 210 -14.66 10.04 4.31
CA MET A 210 -14.09 9.19 5.37
C MET A 210 -15.12 8.75 6.40
N LEU A 211 -16.25 9.46 6.52
CA LEU A 211 -17.20 9.30 7.61
C LEU A 211 -18.46 8.53 7.22
N GLN A 212 -18.75 8.41 5.92
CA GLN A 212 -19.99 7.81 5.42
C GLN A 212 -19.68 6.57 4.59
N PRO A 213 -19.87 5.35 5.14
CA PRO A 213 -19.63 4.12 4.40
C PRO A 213 -20.55 4.00 3.18
N SER A 214 -19.93 3.92 2.01
CA SER A 214 -20.55 3.57 0.74
C SER A 214 -19.50 2.93 -0.17
N ILE A 215 -19.93 2.22 -1.20
CA ILE A 215 -19.00 1.61 -2.18
C ILE A 215 -18.13 2.70 -2.84
N GLU A 216 -18.73 3.83 -3.23
CA GLU A 216 -18.01 4.97 -3.82
C GLU A 216 -17.01 5.60 -2.87
N ASN A 217 -17.39 5.81 -1.60
CA ASN A 217 -16.51 6.41 -0.60
C ASN A 217 -15.35 5.48 -0.21
N ALA A 218 -15.61 4.18 -0.12
CA ALA A 218 -14.59 3.17 0.06
C ALA A 218 -13.62 3.14 -1.13
N ALA A 219 -14.11 3.06 -2.37
CA ALA A 219 -13.28 3.13 -3.57
C ALA A 219 -12.46 4.42 -3.62
N SER A 220 -13.05 5.56 -3.24
CA SER A 220 -12.35 6.84 -3.16
C SER A 220 -11.23 6.80 -2.14
N CYS A 221 -11.49 6.35 -0.91
CA CYS A 221 -10.45 6.24 0.13
C CYS A 221 -9.33 5.30 -0.31
N PHE A 222 -9.64 4.19 -0.99
CA PHE A 222 -8.63 3.31 -1.57
C PHE A 222 -7.72 4.06 -2.56
N LEU A 223 -8.30 4.72 -3.57
CA LEU A 223 -7.51 5.44 -4.59
C LEU A 223 -6.74 6.64 -4.01
N LEU A 224 -7.31 7.35 -3.04
CA LEU A 224 -6.64 8.46 -2.37
C LEU A 224 -5.45 8.00 -1.53
N ASP A 225 -5.55 6.82 -0.91
CA ASP A 225 -4.40 6.21 -0.23
C ASP A 225 -3.29 5.90 -1.24
N LEU A 226 -3.62 5.33 -2.41
CA LEU A 226 -2.63 5.12 -3.49
C LEU A 226 -1.96 6.43 -3.94
N LEU A 227 -2.73 7.50 -4.09
CA LEU A 227 -2.23 8.83 -4.43
C LEU A 227 -1.31 9.40 -3.34
N GLU A 228 -1.66 9.17 -2.08
CA GLU A 228 -0.82 9.56 -0.95
C GLU A 228 0.48 8.77 -0.93
N GLN A 229 0.42 7.50 -1.31
CA GLN A 229 1.59 6.64 -1.40
C GLN A 229 2.55 6.99 -2.52
N ALA A 230 2.10 7.65 -3.58
CA ALA A 230 2.99 8.19 -4.61
C ALA A 230 3.99 9.24 -4.06
N ASP A 231 3.70 9.81 -2.88
CA ASP A 231 4.61 10.68 -2.14
C ASP A 231 5.27 9.88 -1.01
N LEU A 232 6.52 9.48 -1.25
CA LEU A 232 7.28 8.53 -0.44
C LEU A 232 7.58 9.02 0.99
N ARG A 233 7.17 10.24 1.35
CA ARG A 233 7.52 10.88 2.63
C ARG A 233 6.47 10.68 3.72
N ASN A 234 5.23 10.36 3.39
CA ASN A 234 4.16 10.24 4.38
C ASN A 234 4.03 8.80 4.91
N THR A 235 4.25 8.64 6.22
CA THR A 235 4.02 7.37 6.93
C THR A 235 2.59 7.23 7.44
N SER A 236 1.86 8.33 7.59
CA SER A 236 0.45 8.29 7.98
C SER A 236 -0.42 7.83 6.80
N ARG A 237 -1.43 6.99 7.10
CA ARG A 237 -2.36 6.43 6.10
C ARG A 237 -3.82 6.60 6.51
N PRO A 238 -4.30 7.85 6.66
CA PRO A 238 -5.68 8.11 7.09
C PRO A 238 -6.70 7.53 6.12
N TRP A 239 -6.43 7.57 4.81
CA TRP A 239 -7.30 7.03 3.79
C TRP A 239 -7.38 5.50 3.83
N ALA A 240 -6.27 4.78 4.04
CA ALA A 240 -6.30 3.32 4.26
C ALA A 240 -7.14 2.93 5.47
N ASN A 241 -7.04 3.67 6.58
CA ASN A 241 -7.83 3.42 7.79
C ASN A 241 -9.33 3.65 7.56
N ALA A 242 -9.70 4.75 6.90
CA ALA A 242 -11.09 5.03 6.55
C ALA A 242 -11.64 3.99 5.57
N TYR A 243 -10.84 3.61 4.58
CA TYR A 243 -11.15 2.54 3.65
C TYR A 243 -11.40 1.21 4.38
N ALA A 244 -10.51 0.80 5.27
CA ALA A 244 -10.68 -0.44 6.05
C ALA A 244 -11.95 -0.40 6.92
N TYR A 245 -12.26 0.74 7.53
CA TYR A 245 -13.52 0.95 8.23
C TYR A 245 -14.73 0.76 7.30
N HIS A 246 -14.73 1.37 6.11
CA HIS A 246 -15.83 1.22 5.15
C HIS A 246 -16.01 -0.22 4.71
N VAL A 247 -14.92 -0.93 4.38
CA VAL A 247 -14.97 -2.35 4.01
C VAL A 247 -15.59 -3.20 5.11
N ARG A 248 -15.22 -2.97 6.38
CA ARG A 248 -15.83 -3.69 7.51
C ARG A 248 -17.34 -3.49 7.58
N VAL A 249 -17.80 -2.25 7.37
CA VAL A 249 -19.24 -1.93 7.36
C VAL A 249 -19.95 -2.55 6.16
N LEU A 250 -19.31 -2.58 4.99
CA LEU A 250 -19.87 -3.11 3.75
C LEU A 250 -19.82 -4.64 3.67
N THR A 251 -18.93 -5.30 4.41
CA THR A 251 -18.68 -6.75 4.32
C THR A 251 -19.96 -7.60 4.43
N PRO A 252 -20.89 -7.36 5.38
CA PRO A 252 -22.13 -8.14 5.46
C PRO A 252 -22.98 -8.04 4.18
N THR A 253 -23.10 -6.85 3.60
CA THR A 253 -23.84 -6.62 2.34
C THR A 253 -23.12 -7.29 1.16
N LEU A 254 -21.80 -7.10 1.06
CA LEU A 254 -20.98 -7.73 0.02
C LEU A 254 -21.07 -9.26 0.06
N ARG A 255 -21.23 -9.86 1.24
CA ARG A 255 -21.43 -11.31 1.39
C ARG A 255 -22.84 -11.77 1.02
N ALA A 256 -23.84 -10.95 1.26
CA ALA A 256 -25.23 -11.28 0.95
C ALA A 256 -25.49 -11.28 -0.57
N GLU A 257 -24.73 -10.49 -1.33
CA GLU A 257 -24.87 -10.34 -2.78
C GLU A 257 -23.86 -11.21 -3.55
N ASP A 258 -24.25 -12.43 -3.93
CA ASP A 258 -23.53 -13.30 -4.89
C ASP A 258 -22.00 -13.40 -4.68
N PHE A 259 -21.54 -13.40 -3.42
CA PHE A 259 -20.12 -13.47 -3.08
C PHE A 259 -19.52 -14.83 -3.44
N ASN A 260 -18.94 -14.89 -4.63
CA ASN A 260 -18.39 -16.12 -5.20
C ASN A 260 -16.87 -16.25 -4.98
N ARG A 261 -16.30 -17.35 -5.48
CA ARG A 261 -14.86 -17.64 -5.39
C ARG A 261 -14.00 -16.56 -6.08
N ASP A 262 -14.48 -16.00 -7.19
CA ASP A 262 -13.73 -15.00 -7.95
C ASP A 262 -13.64 -13.69 -7.16
N ALA A 263 -14.73 -13.25 -6.55
CA ALA A 263 -14.75 -12.10 -5.65
C ALA A 263 -13.77 -12.31 -4.47
N ALA A 264 -13.77 -13.50 -3.86
CA ALA A 264 -12.83 -13.82 -2.79
C ALA A 264 -11.36 -13.81 -3.25
N GLY A 265 -11.08 -14.28 -4.45
CA GLY A 265 -9.75 -14.20 -5.06
C GLY A 265 -9.29 -12.76 -5.28
N GLN A 266 -10.18 -11.88 -5.77
CA GLN A 266 -9.89 -10.45 -5.93
C GLN A 266 -9.62 -9.77 -4.59
N TRP A 267 -10.40 -10.08 -3.55
CA TRP A 267 -10.17 -9.58 -2.19
C TRP A 267 -8.86 -10.10 -1.59
N ALA A 268 -8.50 -11.37 -1.82
CA ALA A 268 -7.22 -11.92 -1.39
C ALA A 268 -6.02 -11.21 -2.05
N ALA A 269 -6.11 -10.91 -3.35
CA ALA A 269 -5.11 -10.11 -4.07
C ALA A 269 -5.01 -8.68 -3.52
N PHE A 270 -6.16 -8.07 -3.19
CA PHE A 270 -6.17 -6.75 -2.58
C PHE A 270 -5.54 -6.73 -1.18
N PHE A 271 -5.89 -7.67 -0.30
CA PHE A 271 -5.26 -7.76 1.02
C PHE A 271 -3.75 -8.01 0.91
N THR A 272 -3.35 -8.80 -0.08
CA THR A 272 -1.93 -9.02 -0.40
C THR A 272 -1.25 -7.71 -0.75
N MET A 273 -1.81 -6.92 -1.66
CA MET A 273 -1.29 -5.60 -2.00
C MET A 273 -1.17 -4.69 -0.78
N GLU A 274 -2.20 -4.64 0.08
CA GLU A 274 -2.13 -3.83 1.29
C GLU A 274 -1.06 -4.32 2.28
N ALA A 275 -0.90 -5.63 2.39
CA ALA A 275 0.17 -6.22 3.19
C ALA A 275 1.56 -5.82 2.66
N MET A 276 1.76 -5.86 1.34
CA MET A 276 3.01 -5.46 0.68
C MET A 276 3.36 -3.98 0.96
N LEU A 277 2.36 -3.10 0.92
CA LEU A 277 2.56 -1.67 1.17
C LEU A 277 2.87 -1.41 2.64
N SER A 278 2.21 -2.14 3.54
CA SER A 278 2.43 -2.05 4.98
C SER A 278 3.81 -2.56 5.38
N THR A 279 4.25 -3.73 4.89
CA THR A 279 5.57 -4.31 5.21
C THR A 279 6.71 -3.42 4.75
N ARG A 280 6.64 -2.92 3.52
CA ARG A 280 7.63 -2.00 2.95
C ARG A 280 7.80 -0.74 3.80
N ARG A 281 6.69 -0.14 4.24
CA ARG A 281 6.70 1.09 5.04
C ARG A 281 6.89 0.86 6.53
N ARG A 282 7.05 -0.39 6.96
CA ARG A 282 7.06 -0.78 8.39
C ARG A 282 5.81 -0.26 9.12
N ALA A 283 4.69 -0.18 8.42
CA ALA A 283 3.41 0.27 8.94
C ALA A 283 2.58 -0.94 9.40
N GLN A 284 1.71 -0.71 10.37
CA GLN A 284 0.71 -1.70 10.76
C GLN A 284 -0.26 -1.95 9.61
N LEU A 285 -0.62 -3.21 9.37
CA LEU A 285 -1.65 -3.56 8.39
C LEU A 285 -3.00 -2.98 8.80
N SER A 286 -3.67 -2.31 7.86
CA SER A 286 -4.99 -1.69 8.09
C SER A 286 -6.10 -2.73 8.37
N PHE A 287 -5.91 -3.97 7.91
CA PHE A 287 -6.85 -5.07 8.03
C PHE A 287 -6.39 -6.14 9.01
N THR A 288 -7.33 -6.61 9.83
CA THR A 288 -7.16 -7.71 10.78
C THR A 288 -7.34 -9.06 10.09
N LEU A 289 -6.96 -10.15 10.78
CA LEU A 289 -7.26 -11.50 10.31
C LEU A 289 -8.78 -11.74 10.18
N ASN A 290 -9.60 -11.18 11.07
CA ASN A 290 -11.05 -11.32 11.01
C ASN A 290 -11.65 -10.64 9.77
N ASP A 291 -11.10 -9.49 9.37
CA ASP A 291 -11.53 -8.81 8.14
C ASP A 291 -11.21 -9.68 6.91
N GLN A 292 -10.04 -10.32 6.91
CA GLN A 292 -9.62 -11.22 5.84
C GLN A 292 -10.52 -12.46 5.76
N LEU A 293 -10.78 -13.13 6.89
CA LEU A 293 -11.68 -14.28 6.97
C LEU A 293 -13.12 -13.89 6.58
N GLY A 294 -13.54 -12.67 6.94
CA GLY A 294 -14.85 -12.12 6.58
C GLY A 294 -15.08 -11.97 5.07
N LEU A 295 -14.02 -11.89 4.26
CA LEU A 295 -14.10 -11.82 2.80
C LEU A 295 -13.45 -13.03 2.12
N TYR A 296 -13.34 -14.14 2.85
CA TYR A 296 -12.89 -15.43 2.34
C TYR A 296 -14.07 -16.43 2.29
N VAL A 297 -14.06 -17.34 1.31
CA VAL A 297 -15.21 -18.24 1.02
C VAL A 297 -15.21 -19.51 1.86
N SER A 298 -14.03 -20.08 2.14
CA SER A 298 -13.88 -21.34 2.88
C SER A 298 -12.90 -21.17 4.03
N GLU A 299 -12.79 -22.17 4.91
CA GLU A 299 -11.70 -22.17 5.89
C GLU A 299 -10.35 -22.27 5.14
N PRO A 300 -9.37 -21.39 5.43
CA PRO A 300 -8.06 -21.44 4.78
C PRO A 300 -7.26 -22.65 5.28
N SER A 301 -6.64 -23.38 4.36
CA SER A 301 -5.71 -24.47 4.69
C SER A 301 -4.42 -23.93 5.33
N SER A 302 -3.62 -24.81 5.93
CA SER A 302 -2.24 -24.45 6.27
C SER A 302 -1.38 -24.28 5.01
N LEU A 303 -0.22 -23.63 5.14
CA LEU A 303 0.75 -23.52 4.04
C LEU A 303 1.31 -24.88 3.64
N GLU A 304 1.53 -25.77 4.62
CA GLU A 304 2.01 -27.12 4.42
C GLU A 304 0.99 -27.96 3.64
N ASP A 305 -0.28 -27.92 4.03
CA ASP A 305 -1.35 -28.63 3.32
C ASP A 305 -1.53 -28.07 1.91
N LEU A 306 -1.38 -26.75 1.74
CA LEU A 306 -1.46 -26.09 0.44
C LEU A 306 -0.36 -26.59 -0.51
N LEU A 307 0.89 -26.72 -0.02
CA LEU A 307 2.01 -27.24 -0.80
C LEU A 307 1.75 -28.69 -1.24
N VAL A 308 1.38 -29.56 -0.30
CA VAL A 308 1.06 -30.98 -0.59
C VAL A 308 -0.07 -31.10 -1.61
N SER A 309 -1.14 -30.31 -1.43
CA SER A 309 -2.27 -30.30 -2.36
C SER A 309 -1.87 -29.82 -3.76
N LEU A 310 -1.04 -28.77 -3.85
CA LEU A 310 -0.54 -28.28 -5.13
C LEU A 310 0.31 -29.33 -5.84
N GLU A 311 1.27 -29.95 -5.14
CA GLU A 311 2.15 -30.99 -5.70
C GLU A 311 1.36 -32.16 -6.30
N THR A 312 0.30 -32.60 -5.62
CA THR A 312 -0.58 -33.66 -6.12
C THR A 312 -1.42 -33.23 -7.33
N SER A 313 -1.68 -31.94 -7.50
CA SER A 313 -2.52 -31.38 -8.56
C SER A 313 -1.75 -30.99 -9.83
N LEU A 314 -0.43 -30.83 -9.75
CA LEU A 314 0.44 -30.43 -10.87
C LEU A 314 0.35 -31.29 -12.15
N PRO A 315 0.07 -32.62 -12.10
CA PRO A 315 -0.11 -33.39 -13.32
C PRO A 315 -1.28 -32.90 -14.19
N SER A 316 -2.24 -32.17 -13.61
CA SER A 316 -3.36 -31.60 -14.34
C SER A 316 -2.92 -30.39 -15.14
N ARG A 317 -2.92 -30.51 -16.47
CA ARG A 317 -2.66 -29.36 -17.34
C ARG A 317 -3.87 -28.44 -17.37
N GLY A 318 -3.66 -27.15 -17.15
CA GLY A 318 -4.68 -26.11 -17.34
C GLY A 318 -4.70 -25.03 -16.26
N LEU A 319 -5.45 -23.97 -16.57
CA LEU A 319 -5.57 -22.79 -15.71
C LEU A 319 -6.43 -23.02 -14.46
N ALA A 320 -7.22 -24.10 -14.43
CA ALA A 320 -8.02 -24.44 -13.26
C ALA A 320 -7.17 -24.66 -12.00
N VAL A 321 -5.97 -25.23 -12.16
CA VAL A 321 -4.99 -25.37 -11.06
C VAL A 321 -4.61 -23.99 -10.55
N LEU A 322 -4.19 -23.08 -11.44
CA LEU A 322 -3.83 -21.72 -11.05
C LEU A 322 -4.97 -21.03 -10.26
N TRP A 323 -6.19 -21.07 -10.78
CA TRP A 323 -7.34 -20.42 -10.12
C TRP A 323 -7.73 -21.04 -8.78
N ALA A 324 -7.46 -22.34 -8.57
CA ALA A 324 -7.69 -23.01 -7.31
C ALA A 324 -6.65 -22.63 -6.24
N TYR A 325 -5.39 -22.43 -6.63
CA TYR A 325 -4.27 -22.25 -5.70
C TYR A 325 -3.83 -20.79 -5.52
N MET A 326 -4.24 -19.87 -6.40
CA MET A 326 -3.95 -18.43 -6.28
C MET A 326 -4.59 -17.80 -5.03
N PRO A 327 -5.91 -17.91 -4.78
CA PRO A 327 -6.53 -17.32 -3.58
C PRO A 327 -5.91 -17.80 -2.25
N PRO A 328 -5.68 -19.11 -2.00
CA PRO A 328 -5.07 -19.54 -0.74
C PRO A 328 -3.59 -19.10 -0.62
N TYR A 329 -2.83 -19.07 -1.71
CA TYR A 329 -1.48 -18.49 -1.69
C TYR A 329 -1.50 -17.02 -1.24
N LEU A 330 -2.34 -16.21 -1.89
CA LEU A 330 -2.51 -14.80 -1.57
C LEU A 330 -3.08 -14.59 -0.16
N PHE A 331 -3.90 -15.51 0.35
CA PHE A 331 -4.39 -15.46 1.73
C PHE A 331 -3.24 -15.51 2.76
N HIS A 332 -2.20 -16.28 2.48
CA HIS A 332 -1.07 -16.41 3.41
C HIS A 332 -0.13 -15.21 3.42
N ILE A 333 -0.09 -14.38 2.37
CA ILE A 333 0.80 -13.21 2.32
C ILE A 333 0.49 -12.20 3.44
N PRO A 334 -0.76 -11.71 3.63
CA PRO A 334 -1.10 -10.86 4.78
C PRO A 334 -0.87 -11.52 6.14
N CYS A 335 -0.98 -12.85 6.22
CA CYS A 335 -0.70 -13.58 7.46
C CYS A 335 0.79 -13.53 7.82
N LEU A 336 1.67 -13.74 6.84
CA LEU A 336 3.11 -13.62 7.03
C LEU A 336 3.54 -12.17 7.23
N ALA A 337 2.95 -11.22 6.53
CA ALA A 337 3.18 -9.79 6.77
C ALA A 337 2.87 -9.37 8.21
N ARG A 338 1.73 -9.84 8.76
CA ARG A 338 1.40 -9.64 10.18
C ARG A 338 2.43 -10.28 11.10
N LEU A 339 2.79 -11.55 10.86
CA LEU A 339 3.82 -12.23 11.65
C LEU A 339 5.15 -11.45 11.63
N LEU A 340 5.58 -10.97 10.47
CA LEU A 340 6.79 -10.19 10.28
C LEU A 340 6.74 -8.87 11.06
N SER A 341 5.62 -8.14 10.98
CA SER A 341 5.39 -6.90 11.72
C SER A 341 5.39 -7.15 13.23
N ASP A 342 4.59 -8.09 13.70
CA ASP A 342 4.34 -8.31 15.13
C ASP A 342 5.57 -8.86 15.88
N THR A 343 6.47 -9.56 15.19
CA THR A 343 7.57 -10.30 15.84
C THR A 343 8.98 -9.87 15.46
N ILE A 344 9.18 -9.15 14.35
CA ILE A 344 10.53 -8.84 13.83
C ILE A 344 10.68 -7.36 13.49
N THR A 345 9.84 -6.84 12.57
CA THR A 345 10.05 -5.53 11.92
C THR A 345 9.27 -4.37 12.55
N GLY A 346 8.18 -4.65 13.26
CA GLY A 346 7.32 -3.62 13.85
C GLY A 346 7.97 -2.92 15.04
N ASP A 347 7.55 -1.68 15.28
CA ASP A 347 8.15 -0.80 16.30
C ASP A 347 8.23 -1.45 17.69
N TYR A 348 7.18 -2.19 18.10
CA TYR A 348 7.18 -2.89 19.39
C TYR A 348 8.20 -4.04 19.43
N ALA A 349 8.28 -4.86 18.38
CA ALA A 349 9.26 -5.96 18.30
C ALA A 349 10.71 -5.45 18.31
N ARG A 350 10.93 -4.21 17.86
CA ARG A 350 12.25 -3.55 17.86
C ARG A 350 12.70 -3.07 19.24
N LEU A 351 11.79 -2.98 20.21
CA LEU A 351 12.13 -2.62 21.60
C LEU A 351 12.90 -3.73 22.34
N THR A 352 12.82 -4.96 21.86
CA THR A 352 13.50 -6.14 22.43
C THR A 352 14.48 -6.72 21.43
N PRO A 353 15.63 -7.30 21.81
CA PRO A 353 16.58 -7.92 20.88
C PRO A 353 15.92 -8.87 19.85
N LEU A 354 16.56 -9.05 18.69
CA LEU A 354 16.04 -9.91 17.62
C LEU A 354 15.73 -11.32 18.16
N SER A 355 14.47 -11.74 18.04
CA SER A 355 14.07 -13.09 18.41
C SER A 355 14.51 -14.08 17.34
N GLU A 356 15.53 -14.88 17.64
CA GLU A 356 16.01 -15.94 16.76
C GLU A 356 14.90 -16.94 16.44
N ALA A 357 14.11 -17.34 17.43
CA ALA A 357 13.00 -18.28 17.23
C ALA A 357 11.94 -17.72 16.28
N ALA A 358 11.60 -16.43 16.39
CA ALA A 358 10.68 -15.78 15.46
C ALA A 358 11.26 -15.73 14.04
N SER A 359 12.55 -15.42 13.92
CA SER A 359 13.25 -15.31 12.64
C SER A 359 13.35 -16.66 11.92
N VAL A 360 13.72 -17.73 12.63
CA VAL A 360 13.77 -19.10 12.10
C VAL A 360 12.38 -19.57 11.69
N ARG A 361 11.35 -19.29 12.51
CA ARG A 361 9.96 -19.61 12.17
C ARG A 361 9.51 -18.87 10.90
N PHE A 362 9.85 -17.59 10.77
CA PHE A 362 9.50 -16.79 9.61
C PHE A 362 10.21 -17.30 8.35
N LEU A 363 11.52 -17.56 8.42
CA LEU A 363 12.30 -18.16 7.34
C LEU A 363 11.73 -19.51 6.88
N SER A 364 11.39 -20.41 7.81
CA SER A 364 10.78 -21.69 7.47
C SER A 364 9.48 -21.53 6.69
N ARG A 365 8.64 -20.56 7.09
CA ARG A 365 7.39 -20.24 6.38
C ARG A 365 7.63 -19.60 5.01
N LEU A 366 8.63 -18.71 4.89
CA LEU A 366 9.05 -18.15 3.61
C LEU A 366 9.56 -19.23 2.66
N SER A 367 10.33 -20.22 3.14
CA SER A 367 10.80 -21.33 2.31
C SER A 367 9.63 -22.16 1.74
N ILE A 368 8.61 -22.46 2.55
CA ILE A 368 7.41 -23.17 2.08
C ILE A 368 6.67 -22.31 1.04
N LEU A 369 6.48 -21.02 1.34
CA LEU A 369 5.83 -20.08 0.42
C LEU A 369 6.59 -19.98 -0.92
N HIS A 370 7.92 -19.97 -0.89
CA HIS A 370 8.77 -19.97 -2.07
C HIS A 370 8.60 -21.26 -2.88
N SER A 371 8.56 -22.44 -2.25
CA SER A 371 8.28 -23.70 -2.94
C SER A 371 6.94 -23.66 -3.68
N ILE A 372 5.88 -23.13 -3.04
CA ILE A 372 4.57 -22.96 -3.70
C ILE A 372 4.68 -21.97 -4.87
N LEU A 373 5.35 -20.83 -4.68
CA LEU A 373 5.59 -19.84 -5.73
C LEU A 373 6.29 -20.47 -6.95
N SER A 374 7.40 -21.18 -6.74
CA SER A 374 8.16 -21.80 -7.82
C SER A 374 7.31 -22.81 -8.59
N LEU A 375 6.50 -23.62 -7.91
CA LEU A 375 5.57 -24.56 -8.56
C LEU A 375 4.52 -23.84 -9.40
N LEU A 376 3.91 -22.77 -8.87
CA LEU A 376 2.92 -21.97 -9.59
C LEU A 376 3.53 -21.27 -10.82
N LEU A 377 4.70 -20.65 -10.70
CA LEU A 377 5.37 -19.98 -11.81
C LEU A 377 5.83 -20.97 -12.89
N ASN A 378 6.35 -22.14 -12.50
CA ASN A 378 6.70 -23.19 -13.47
C ASN A 378 5.46 -23.71 -14.21
N HIS A 379 4.33 -23.84 -13.52
CA HIS A 379 3.06 -24.22 -14.14
C HIS A 379 2.55 -23.15 -15.11
N ILE A 380 2.68 -21.88 -14.74
CA ILE A 380 2.35 -20.74 -15.62
C ILE A 380 3.24 -20.76 -16.86
N ASP A 381 4.55 -20.90 -16.72
CA ASP A 381 5.48 -20.96 -17.85
C ASP A 381 5.16 -22.13 -18.79
N ALA A 382 4.88 -23.31 -18.25
CA ALA A 382 4.46 -24.46 -19.04
C ALA A 382 3.13 -24.23 -19.77
N THR A 383 2.23 -23.43 -19.18
CA THR A 383 0.93 -23.08 -19.78
C THR A 383 1.06 -21.98 -20.85
N LEU A 384 2.00 -21.05 -20.68
CA LEU A 384 2.25 -19.92 -21.59
C LEU A 384 3.22 -20.24 -22.74
N ALA A 385 4.05 -21.29 -22.62
CA ALA A 385 5.05 -21.68 -23.60
C ALA A 385 4.60 -21.80 -25.08
N PRO A 386 3.34 -22.14 -25.45
CA PRO A 386 2.94 -22.17 -26.85
C PRO A 386 2.60 -20.80 -27.49
N ALA A 387 2.62 -19.69 -26.73
CA ALA A 387 2.26 -18.35 -27.21
C ALA A 387 3.49 -17.43 -27.31
N VAL A 388 4.42 -17.71 -28.23
CA VAL A 388 5.51 -16.79 -28.56
C VAL A 388 5.01 -15.82 -29.63
N ASP A 389 4.29 -14.80 -29.19
CA ASP A 389 4.08 -13.60 -30.01
C ASP A 389 4.49 -12.40 -29.17
N ASP A 390 5.65 -11.80 -29.49
CA ASP A 390 6.25 -10.66 -28.78
C ASP A 390 5.31 -9.43 -28.71
N HIS A 391 4.22 -9.46 -29.47
CA HIS A 391 3.18 -8.43 -29.55
C HIS A 391 2.00 -8.63 -28.57
N ALA A 392 1.91 -9.76 -27.86
CA ALA A 392 0.82 -10.04 -26.90
C ALA A 392 0.88 -9.18 -25.62
N LEU A 393 2.02 -8.52 -25.38
CA LEU A 393 2.31 -7.71 -24.18
C LEU A 393 1.39 -6.48 -23.99
N LEU A 394 0.51 -6.15 -24.94
CA LEU A 394 -0.21 -4.87 -24.95
C LEU A 394 -1.74 -4.97 -24.97
N ARG A 395 -2.30 -6.17 -25.16
CA ARG A 395 -3.76 -6.35 -25.04
C ARG A 395 -4.14 -6.59 -23.58
N VAL A 396 -3.98 -5.53 -22.77
CA VAL A 396 -4.30 -5.52 -21.33
C VAL A 396 -5.78 -5.81 -21.07
N ASN A 397 -6.64 -5.61 -22.06
CA ASN A 397 -8.06 -5.84 -21.93
C ASN A 397 -8.45 -7.15 -22.62
N SER A 398 -8.79 -8.14 -21.78
CA SER A 398 -9.57 -9.35 -22.05
C SER A 398 -8.90 -10.63 -22.58
N SER A 399 -7.57 -10.73 -22.67
CA SER A 399 -6.96 -12.05 -22.91
C SER A 399 -6.73 -12.80 -21.60
N VAL A 400 -7.05 -14.09 -21.59
CA VAL A 400 -6.76 -14.98 -20.44
C VAL A 400 -5.26 -14.96 -20.12
N GLU A 401 -4.41 -14.84 -21.14
CA GLU A 401 -2.97 -14.71 -21.01
C GLU A 401 -2.55 -13.50 -20.17
N ALA A 402 -3.11 -12.32 -20.42
CA ALA A 402 -2.76 -11.11 -19.68
C ALA A 402 -3.12 -11.25 -18.19
N VAL A 403 -4.25 -11.88 -17.88
CA VAL A 403 -4.64 -12.15 -16.49
C VAL A 403 -3.67 -13.13 -15.83
N VAL A 404 -3.29 -14.21 -16.52
CA VAL A 404 -2.32 -15.20 -16.01
C VAL A 404 -0.96 -14.58 -15.74
N ARG A 405 -0.48 -13.73 -16.65
CA ARG A 405 0.75 -12.95 -16.48
C ARG A 405 0.68 -11.99 -15.28
N LEU A 406 -0.43 -11.28 -15.12
CA LEU A 406 -0.65 -10.42 -13.96
C LEU A 406 -0.69 -11.22 -12.65
N CYS A 407 -1.27 -12.42 -12.66
CA CYS A 407 -1.22 -13.33 -11.51
C CYS A 407 0.21 -13.75 -11.19
N ALA A 408 1.01 -14.13 -12.19
CA ALA A 408 2.42 -14.49 -12.04
C ALA A 408 3.23 -13.34 -11.42
N TYR A 409 3.04 -12.12 -11.94
CA TYR A 409 3.63 -10.93 -11.35
C TYR A 409 3.21 -10.76 -9.89
N THR A 410 1.90 -10.79 -9.62
CA THR A 410 1.36 -10.54 -8.27
C THR A 410 1.93 -11.53 -7.25
N ILE A 411 2.03 -12.82 -7.57
CA ILE A 411 2.57 -13.81 -6.63
C ILE A 411 4.07 -13.62 -6.38
N GLY A 412 4.87 -13.40 -7.43
CA GLY A 412 6.31 -13.17 -7.27
C GLY A 412 6.59 -11.88 -6.50
N LEU A 413 5.85 -10.80 -6.82
CA LEU A 413 5.94 -9.52 -6.14
C LEU A 413 5.57 -9.63 -4.66
N SER A 414 4.50 -10.37 -4.36
CA SER A 414 4.02 -10.56 -2.99
C SER A 414 5.03 -11.31 -2.11
N PHE A 415 5.71 -12.32 -2.66
CA PHE A 415 6.81 -12.99 -1.98
C PHE A 415 7.99 -12.03 -1.74
N ALA A 416 8.44 -11.34 -2.78
CA ALA A 416 9.55 -10.39 -2.68
C ALA A 416 9.29 -9.28 -1.63
N SER A 417 8.04 -8.83 -1.50
CA SER A 417 7.65 -7.82 -0.50
C SER A 417 7.83 -8.24 0.96
N LEU A 418 7.90 -9.53 1.25
CA LEU A 418 8.11 -10.08 2.59
C LEU A 418 9.60 -10.29 2.88
N VAL A 419 10.35 -10.67 1.85
CA VAL A 419 11.76 -11.09 1.97
C VAL A 419 12.68 -9.91 2.27
N LEU A 420 12.60 -8.81 1.50
CA LEU A 420 13.53 -7.69 1.65
C LEU A 420 13.40 -6.97 3.00
N PRO A 421 12.19 -6.68 3.53
CA PRO A 421 12.06 -6.09 4.86
C PRO A 421 12.59 -7.02 5.96
N PHE A 422 12.39 -8.34 5.84
CA PHE A 422 12.95 -9.32 6.76
C PHE A 422 14.48 -9.31 6.74
N TYR A 423 15.09 -9.40 5.55
CA TYR A 423 16.55 -9.31 5.38
C TYR A 423 17.10 -8.02 5.99
N SER A 424 16.50 -6.88 5.64
CA SER A 424 16.95 -5.56 6.10
C SER A 424 16.97 -5.48 7.63
N GLU A 425 15.95 -6.01 8.31
CA GLU A 425 15.90 -6.00 9.76
C GLU A 425 16.93 -6.95 10.38
N VAL A 426 17.11 -8.16 9.84
CA VAL A 426 18.11 -9.12 10.34
C VAL A 426 19.55 -8.58 10.22
N ILE A 427 19.85 -7.80 9.18
CA ILE A 427 21.15 -7.15 9.00
C ILE A 427 21.31 -5.95 9.93
N GLN A 428 20.29 -5.08 10.05
CA GLN A 428 20.36 -3.84 10.82
C GLN A 428 20.40 -4.05 12.34
N ARG A 429 19.86 -5.16 12.84
CA ARG A 429 19.79 -5.39 14.29
C ARG A 429 21.15 -5.83 14.84
N ASP A 430 21.66 -5.02 15.76
CA ASP A 430 22.93 -5.24 16.45
C ASP A 430 22.85 -6.37 17.48
N VAL A 431 23.98 -7.03 17.72
CA VAL A 431 24.12 -8.15 18.64
C VAL A 431 25.21 -7.84 19.65
N SER A 432 24.81 -7.58 20.88
CA SER A 432 25.75 -7.27 21.96
C SER A 432 26.40 -8.51 22.60
N ASP A 433 25.88 -9.72 22.36
CA ASP A 433 26.37 -10.97 22.94
C ASP A 433 27.12 -11.84 21.92
N LEU A 434 28.36 -12.23 22.25
CA LEU A 434 29.26 -13.06 21.44
C LEU A 434 28.71 -14.45 21.13
N ARG A 435 27.97 -15.11 22.04
CA ARG A 435 27.38 -16.43 21.74
C ARG A 435 26.20 -16.32 20.79
N THR A 436 25.46 -15.23 20.91
CA THR A 436 24.37 -14.89 19.99
C THR A 436 24.91 -14.47 18.63
N TYR A 437 26.15 -13.96 18.56
CA TYR A 437 26.79 -13.53 17.33
C TYR A 437 26.91 -14.66 16.30
N GLU A 438 27.50 -15.81 16.64
CA GLU A 438 27.68 -16.92 15.68
C GLU A 438 26.34 -17.41 15.09
N ARG A 439 25.32 -17.57 15.94
CA ARG A 439 23.97 -18.00 15.52
C ARG A 439 23.31 -16.95 14.63
N ILE A 440 23.48 -15.67 14.96
CA ILE A 440 22.96 -14.58 14.13
C ILE A 440 23.72 -14.47 12.80
N GLN A 441 25.01 -14.79 12.74
CA GLN A 441 25.73 -14.84 11.46
C GLN A 441 25.15 -15.91 10.52
N ILE A 442 24.81 -17.09 11.04
CA ILE A 442 24.12 -18.13 10.25
C ILE A 442 22.76 -17.61 9.79
N LEU A 443 21.99 -16.98 10.68
CA LEU A 443 20.69 -16.40 10.34
C LEU A 443 20.80 -15.30 9.26
N ARG A 444 21.83 -14.43 9.35
CA ARG A 444 22.11 -13.40 8.35
C ARG A 444 22.46 -14.00 7.00
N ALA A 445 23.27 -15.06 6.97
CA ALA A 445 23.56 -15.79 5.74
C ALA A 445 22.29 -16.39 5.12
N GLN A 446 21.45 -17.05 5.93
CA GLN A 446 20.17 -17.60 5.46
C GLN A 446 19.20 -16.52 4.96
N ALA A 447 19.12 -15.38 5.65
CA ALA A 447 18.31 -14.24 5.23
C ALA A 447 18.82 -13.63 3.92
N ARG A 448 20.14 -13.55 3.74
CA ARG A 448 20.76 -13.10 2.48
C ARG A 448 20.46 -14.07 1.34
N ASP A 449 20.62 -15.37 1.54
CA ASP A 449 20.30 -16.38 0.53
C ASP A 449 18.84 -16.28 0.08
N MET A 450 17.92 -16.11 1.05
CA MET A 450 16.51 -15.88 0.76
C MET A 450 16.28 -14.56 0.01
N ALA A 451 17.02 -13.48 0.34
CA ALA A 451 16.94 -12.21 -0.38
C ALA A 451 17.43 -12.32 -1.83
N VAL A 452 18.52 -13.05 -2.08
CA VAL A 452 19.00 -13.32 -3.45
C VAL A 452 17.96 -14.10 -4.25
N LEU A 453 17.31 -15.11 -3.64
CA LEU A 453 16.18 -15.80 -4.26
C LEU A 453 15.00 -14.85 -4.53
N GLY A 454 14.65 -14.00 -3.56
CA GLY A 454 13.60 -12.98 -3.73
C GLY A 454 13.88 -12.00 -4.87
N ALA A 455 15.13 -11.56 -5.05
CA ALA A 455 15.53 -10.69 -6.16
C ALA A 455 15.35 -11.39 -7.52
N ARG A 456 15.71 -12.67 -7.62
CA ARG A 456 15.52 -13.48 -8.83
C ARG A 456 14.04 -13.69 -9.15
N GLU A 457 13.24 -14.02 -8.14
CA GLU A 457 11.80 -14.19 -8.32
C GLU A 457 11.11 -12.87 -8.67
N LEU A 458 11.58 -11.73 -8.15
CA LEU A 458 11.11 -10.42 -8.58
C LEU A 458 11.47 -10.13 -10.04
N ALA A 459 12.72 -10.34 -10.45
CA ALA A 459 13.13 -10.16 -11.84
C ALA A 459 12.32 -11.08 -12.78
N ARG A 460 12.07 -12.32 -12.37
CA ARG A 460 11.15 -13.23 -13.07
C ARG A 460 9.73 -12.69 -13.13
N ALA A 461 9.20 -12.19 -12.03
CA ALA A 461 7.87 -11.60 -11.94
C ALA A 461 7.70 -10.42 -12.90
N ILE A 462 8.68 -9.52 -12.95
CA ILE A 462 8.68 -8.34 -13.83
C ILE A 462 8.60 -8.75 -15.31
N ARG A 463 9.24 -9.86 -15.73
CA ARG A 463 9.16 -10.34 -17.12
C ARG A 463 7.75 -10.75 -17.56
N TYR A 464 6.84 -11.03 -16.62
CA TYR A 464 5.44 -11.29 -16.97
C TYR A 464 4.66 -10.00 -17.25
N LEU A 465 5.11 -8.85 -16.73
CA LEU A 465 4.42 -7.60 -16.92
C LEU A 465 4.46 -7.15 -18.39
N PRO A 466 3.32 -6.72 -18.96
CA PRO A 466 3.29 -5.70 -20.00
C PRO A 466 4.29 -4.58 -19.70
N ALA A 467 5.00 -4.07 -20.70
CA ALA A 467 5.98 -2.98 -20.54
C ALA A 467 5.40 -1.63 -20.06
N LEU A 468 4.14 -1.58 -19.59
CA LEU A 468 3.35 -0.38 -19.29
C LEU A 468 2.74 -0.36 -17.88
N HIS A 469 3.27 -1.12 -16.93
CA HIS A 469 2.79 -1.08 -15.55
C HIS A 469 3.41 0.10 -14.79
N TYR A 470 2.87 1.28 -15.07
CA TYR A 470 3.47 2.56 -14.73
C TYR A 470 3.03 3.13 -13.37
N THR A 471 2.98 2.32 -12.32
CA THR A 471 2.51 2.80 -11.02
C THR A 471 3.67 3.15 -10.07
N PRO A 472 3.69 4.35 -9.47
CA PRO A 472 4.70 4.72 -8.47
C PRO A 472 4.79 3.77 -7.27
N ILE A 473 3.73 2.98 -7.04
CA ILE A 473 3.62 1.99 -5.97
C ILE A 473 4.65 0.88 -6.14
N ASP A 474 4.85 0.42 -7.38
CA ASP A 474 5.84 -0.60 -7.72
C ASP A 474 7.26 -0.02 -7.71
N ALA A 475 7.40 1.28 -7.98
CA ALA A 475 8.70 1.93 -8.18
C ALA A 475 9.62 1.83 -6.95
N GLU A 476 9.11 2.11 -5.74
CA GLU A 476 9.94 2.06 -4.53
C GLU A 476 10.45 0.65 -4.25
N MET A 477 9.63 -0.37 -4.53
CA MET A 477 10.01 -1.76 -4.34
C MET A 477 11.07 -2.19 -5.36
N VAL A 478 10.88 -1.86 -6.64
CA VAL A 478 11.88 -2.12 -7.68
C VAL A 478 13.19 -1.40 -7.34
N LEU A 479 13.12 -0.15 -6.86
CA LEU A 479 14.30 0.62 -6.43
C LEU A 479 15.01 -0.05 -5.25
N ALA A 480 14.29 -0.41 -4.18
CA ALA A 480 14.90 -1.05 -3.01
C ALA A 480 15.54 -2.40 -3.35
N TRP A 481 14.92 -3.18 -4.23
CA TRP A 481 15.50 -4.42 -4.72
C TRP A 481 16.70 -4.21 -5.64
N ALA A 482 16.65 -3.20 -6.50
CA ALA A 482 17.77 -2.83 -7.35
C ALA A 482 18.98 -2.34 -6.52
N GLU A 483 18.75 -1.59 -5.44
CA GLU A 483 19.79 -1.20 -4.48
C GLU A 483 20.41 -2.42 -3.80
N PHE A 484 19.58 -3.30 -3.23
CA PHE A 484 20.04 -4.56 -2.64
C PHE A 484 20.87 -5.39 -3.62
N TYR A 485 20.39 -5.53 -4.86
CA TYR A 485 21.07 -6.37 -5.84
C TYR A 485 22.39 -5.74 -6.31
N ALA A 486 22.46 -4.41 -6.44
CA ALA A 486 23.71 -3.70 -6.70
C ALA A 486 24.75 -3.91 -5.58
N GLU A 487 24.31 -3.83 -4.32
CA GLU A 487 25.17 -4.11 -3.16
C GLU A 487 25.67 -5.56 -3.14
N ASP A 488 24.79 -6.53 -3.38
CA ASP A 488 25.16 -7.95 -3.44
C ASP A 488 26.17 -8.23 -4.58
N MET A 489 26.04 -7.54 -5.72
CA MET A 489 26.99 -7.67 -6.84
C MET A 489 28.34 -7.04 -6.54
N ASP A 490 28.37 -5.87 -5.90
CA ASP A 490 29.61 -5.21 -5.47
C ASP A 490 30.41 -6.10 -4.49
N GLU A 491 29.73 -6.83 -3.60
CA GLU A 491 30.38 -7.75 -2.67
C GLU A 491 30.92 -9.01 -3.35
N ARG A 492 30.19 -9.59 -4.32
CA ARG A 492 30.58 -10.85 -4.97
C ARG A 492 31.66 -10.67 -6.04
N GLY A 493 31.69 -9.51 -6.71
CA GLY A 493 32.68 -9.19 -7.75
C GLY A 493 32.56 -9.99 -9.06
N SER A 494 31.65 -10.95 -9.18
CA SER A 494 31.41 -11.72 -10.41
C SER A 494 29.91 -11.87 -10.69
N VAL A 495 29.51 -11.64 -11.94
CA VAL A 495 28.12 -11.76 -12.39
C VAL A 495 27.95 -13.05 -13.20
N THR A 496 27.02 -13.91 -12.79
CA THR A 496 26.64 -15.09 -13.58
C THR A 496 25.75 -14.67 -14.76
N PRO A 497 25.64 -15.47 -15.84
CA PRO A 497 24.75 -15.15 -16.95
C PRO A 497 23.28 -14.97 -16.54
N GLU A 498 22.82 -15.73 -15.54
CA GLU A 498 21.47 -15.60 -14.98
C GLU A 498 21.31 -14.26 -14.25
N SER A 499 22.27 -13.92 -13.38
CA SER A 499 22.27 -12.63 -12.69
C SER A 499 22.36 -11.45 -13.64
N ALA A 500 23.10 -11.57 -14.75
CA ALA A 500 23.14 -10.53 -15.79
C ALA A 500 21.76 -10.29 -16.42
N ARG A 501 21.02 -11.35 -16.75
CA ARG A 501 19.66 -11.24 -17.29
C ARG A 501 18.68 -10.60 -16.28
N ASP A 502 18.81 -10.95 -15.00
CA ASP A 502 17.98 -10.35 -13.96
C ASP A 502 18.31 -8.86 -13.75
N LEU A 503 19.59 -8.49 -13.81
CA LEU A 503 20.04 -7.09 -13.79
C LEU A 503 19.51 -6.31 -15.00
N GLU A 504 19.60 -6.85 -16.21
CA GLU A 504 19.03 -6.24 -17.42
C GLU A 504 17.52 -6.03 -17.28
N THR A 505 16.81 -6.98 -16.68
CA THR A 505 15.38 -6.87 -16.41
C THR A 505 15.09 -5.70 -15.47
N LEU A 506 15.80 -5.61 -14.34
CA LEU A 506 15.64 -4.52 -13.37
C LEU A 506 16.00 -3.16 -13.97
N VAL A 507 17.09 -3.07 -14.74
CA VAL A 507 17.49 -1.84 -15.45
C VAL A 507 16.42 -1.40 -16.44
N GLY A 508 15.87 -2.33 -17.22
CA GLY A 508 14.76 -2.05 -18.13
C GLY A 508 13.55 -1.47 -17.40
N GLU A 509 13.17 -2.09 -16.28
CA GLU A 509 12.05 -1.62 -15.46
C GLU A 509 12.30 -0.24 -14.86
N LEU A 510 13.50 0.02 -14.30
CA LEU A 510 13.86 1.33 -13.76
C LEU A 510 13.80 2.45 -14.80
N LYS A 511 14.21 2.16 -16.05
CA LYS A 511 14.08 3.10 -17.17
C LYS A 511 12.62 3.37 -17.51
N LEU A 512 11.79 2.32 -17.56
CA LEU A 512 10.35 2.44 -17.81
C LEU A 512 9.63 3.24 -16.71
N LEU A 513 9.97 2.99 -15.45
CA LEU A 513 9.45 3.75 -14.30
C LEU A 513 9.76 5.24 -14.41
N GLY A 514 10.84 5.63 -15.07
CA GLY A 514 11.15 7.02 -15.39
C GLY A 514 10.01 7.77 -16.07
N TYR A 515 9.15 7.08 -16.83
CA TYR A 515 7.96 7.69 -17.43
C TYR A 515 7.01 8.27 -16.38
N SER A 516 6.87 7.65 -15.21
CA SER A 516 5.94 8.07 -14.15
C SER A 516 6.59 8.80 -12.97
N LEU A 517 7.90 8.68 -12.81
CA LEU A 517 8.64 9.24 -11.67
C LEU A 517 8.91 10.74 -11.81
N ASP A 518 8.96 11.44 -10.69
CA ASP A 518 9.29 12.86 -10.65
C ASP A 518 10.80 13.15 -10.74
N ALA A 519 11.15 14.42 -10.87
CA ALA A 519 12.53 14.89 -10.99
C ALA A 519 13.41 14.54 -9.78
N PHE A 520 12.83 14.50 -8.58
CA PHE A 520 13.55 14.22 -7.35
C PHE A 520 13.97 12.75 -7.31
N SER A 521 13.05 11.86 -7.67
CA SER A 521 13.28 10.43 -7.77
C SER A 521 14.30 10.11 -8.87
N ALA A 522 14.20 10.78 -10.03
CA ALA A 522 15.01 10.53 -11.22
C ALA A 522 16.53 10.55 -11.02
N ARG A 523 17.07 11.46 -10.18
CA ARG A 523 18.53 11.58 -9.99
C ARG A 523 19.14 10.34 -9.34
N ASN A 524 18.48 9.84 -8.29
CA ASN A 524 18.94 8.65 -7.58
C ASN A 524 18.78 7.40 -8.46
N VAL A 525 17.67 7.32 -9.22
CA VAL A 525 17.43 6.20 -10.15
C VAL A 525 18.49 6.14 -11.24
N ASN A 526 18.88 7.28 -11.84
CA ASN A 526 19.90 7.29 -12.90
C ASN A 526 21.27 6.82 -12.41
N ALA A 527 21.68 7.22 -11.21
CA ALA A 527 22.93 6.74 -10.61
C ALA A 527 22.89 5.22 -10.35
N LEU A 528 21.75 4.71 -9.89
CA LEU A 528 21.54 3.28 -9.68
C LEU A 528 21.55 2.49 -10.99
N ILE A 529 20.88 2.98 -12.05
CA ILE A 529 20.90 2.39 -13.39
C ILE A 529 22.35 2.27 -13.89
N GLN A 530 23.14 3.34 -13.80
CA GLN A 530 24.54 3.33 -14.23
C GLN A 530 25.40 2.33 -13.44
N ARG A 531 25.17 2.22 -12.12
CA ARG A 531 25.85 1.23 -11.27
C ARG A 531 25.53 -0.20 -11.72
N LEU A 532 24.25 -0.51 -11.94
CA LEU A 532 23.79 -1.83 -12.41
C LEU A 532 24.32 -2.17 -13.81
N GLU A 533 24.24 -1.23 -14.77
CA GLU A 533 24.78 -1.43 -16.13
C GLU A 533 26.29 -1.70 -16.11
N GLY A 534 27.03 -1.07 -15.18
CA GLY A 534 28.45 -1.33 -14.98
C GLY A 534 28.77 -2.78 -14.60
N HIS A 535 27.85 -3.48 -13.93
CA HIS A 535 27.99 -4.90 -13.62
C HIS A 535 27.66 -5.81 -14.82
N VAL A 536 26.71 -5.42 -15.67
CA VAL A 536 26.29 -6.19 -16.85
C VAL A 536 27.33 -6.11 -17.98
N HIS A 537 27.94 -4.94 -18.18
CA HIS A 537 28.90 -4.68 -19.26
C HIS A 537 30.27 -4.23 -18.74
N PRO A 538 31.03 -5.10 -18.04
CA PRO A 538 32.32 -4.75 -17.44
C PRO A 538 33.36 -4.25 -18.46
N SER A 539 33.20 -4.61 -19.74
CA SER A 539 34.11 -4.29 -20.86
C SER A 539 34.13 -2.80 -21.28
N SER A 540 33.28 -1.94 -20.71
CA SER A 540 33.25 -0.50 -21.02
C SER A 540 34.12 0.36 -20.10
N ARG A 541 34.71 -0.22 -19.03
CA ARG A 541 35.78 0.40 -18.25
C ARG A 541 37.15 0.06 -18.84
N THR A 542 37.40 0.45 -20.10
CA THR A 542 38.77 0.77 -20.47
C THR A 542 39.14 2.00 -19.65
N PHE A 543 39.85 1.78 -18.54
CA PHE A 543 40.63 2.84 -17.90
C PHE A 543 41.40 3.54 -19.01
N SER A 544 40.99 4.76 -19.33
CA SER A 544 41.84 5.68 -20.05
C SER A 544 42.99 5.94 -19.09
N ILE A 545 44.06 5.18 -19.22
CA ILE A 545 45.34 5.55 -18.61
C ILE A 545 45.60 6.96 -19.14
N PRO A 546 45.69 8.00 -18.29
CA PRO A 546 46.08 9.32 -18.74
C PRO A 546 47.41 9.16 -19.48
N GLY A 547 47.43 9.51 -20.76
CA GLY A 547 48.58 9.35 -21.65
C GLY A 547 49.79 10.23 -21.32
N ASP A 548 49.91 10.70 -20.10
CA ASP A 548 50.96 11.59 -19.63
C ASP A 548 51.78 10.91 -18.53
N LEU A 549 52.45 9.78 -18.82
CA LEU A 549 53.50 9.22 -17.95
C LEU A 549 54.38 8.16 -18.65
N LEU A 550 54.72 8.38 -19.92
CA LEU A 550 55.79 7.62 -20.61
C LEU A 550 56.71 8.56 -21.38
N LEU A 551 57.46 9.38 -20.64
CA LEU A 551 58.73 9.98 -21.06
C LEU A 551 59.57 10.27 -19.81
N ILE A 552 60.27 9.26 -19.27
CA ILE A 552 61.65 9.31 -18.75
C ILE A 552 62.28 7.94 -18.95
#